data_AF-A0A8J7J3Z8-F1
#
_entry.id   AF-A0A8J7J3Z8-F1
#
_cell.length_a   1.000
_cell.length_b   1.000
_cell.length_c   1.000
_cell.angle_alpha   90.00
_cell.angle_beta   90.00
_cell.angle_gamma   90.00
#
_symmetry.space_group_name_H-M   'P 1'
#
loop_
_entity.id
_entity.type
_entity.pdbx_description
1 polymer ?
#
loop_
_entity_poly.entity_id
_entity_poly.type
_entity_poly.pdbx_seq_one_letter_code
_entity_poly.pdbx_strand_id
1 'polypeptide(L)'
;MQSSLNFDDLVALLMVLFTLITTVANILLWNTTRQTVQLLLEQVRHQIATGYSQAQSRIIDAHRELFLAILNNPSLLESFTSANDLDPKTWEIEKIAEFLINQVLIGYLNFTNGIISLNHFDGFKRDARDVFAYESVRQHWHRVRVVHSDSFRRFVEMELLWEDGK
;
A
#
# COMPACT_ATOMS: atom_id res chain seq x y z
N MET A 1 -43.91 -63.77 -13.51
CA MET A 1 -43.23 -62.89 -12.53
C MET A 1 -41.74 -62.92 -12.85
N GLN A 2 -41.31 -62.01 -13.72
CA GLN A 2 -39.92 -61.62 -14.03
C GLN A 2 -40.04 -60.56 -15.12
N SER A 3 -39.97 -59.27 -14.77
CA SER A 3 -39.84 -58.21 -15.78
C SER A 3 -38.38 -58.19 -16.21
N SER A 4 -38.08 -58.77 -17.37
CA SER A 4 -36.80 -58.56 -18.04
C SER A 4 -36.70 -57.09 -18.41
N LEU A 5 -35.74 -56.37 -17.82
CA LEU A 5 -35.38 -55.02 -18.26
C LEU A 5 -35.14 -55.05 -19.77
N ASN A 6 -35.88 -54.23 -20.52
CA ASN A 6 -35.67 -54.12 -21.96
C ASN A 6 -34.36 -53.35 -22.20
N PHE A 7 -33.69 -53.59 -23.33
CA PHE A 7 -32.43 -52.91 -23.67
C PHE A 7 -32.58 -51.38 -23.62
N ASP A 8 -33.74 -50.87 -24.03
CA ASP A 8 -34.08 -49.45 -23.99
C ASP A 8 -34.15 -48.89 -22.55
N ASP A 9 -34.65 -49.67 -21.58
CA ASP A 9 -34.69 -49.26 -20.17
C ASP A 9 -33.28 -49.15 -19.58
N LEU A 10 -32.38 -50.04 -20.01
CA LEU A 10 -30.98 -50.05 -19.57
C LEU A 10 -30.20 -48.86 -20.15
N VAL A 11 -30.44 -48.52 -21.42
CA VAL A 11 -29.88 -47.32 -22.06
C VAL A 11 -30.43 -46.04 -21.42
N ALA A 12 -31.72 -45.97 -21.12
CA ALA A 12 -32.33 -44.83 -20.44
C ALA A 12 -31.74 -44.63 -19.03
N LEU A 13 -31.58 -45.71 -18.26
CA LEU A 13 -30.97 -45.66 -16.93
C LEU A 13 -29.51 -45.16 -16.99
N LEU A 14 -28.73 -45.61 -17.98
CA LEU A 14 -27.38 -45.14 -18.22
C LEU A 14 -27.35 -43.65 -18.56
N MET A 15 -28.25 -43.17 -19.42
CA MET A 15 -28.32 -41.73 -19.75
C MET A 15 -28.69 -40.87 -18.54
N VAL A 16 -29.61 -41.33 -17.69
CA VAL A 16 -29.96 -40.65 -16.43
C VAL A 16 -28.75 -40.59 -15.49
N LEU A 17 -28.02 -41.70 -15.33
CA LEU A 17 -26.83 -41.75 -14.49
C LEU A 17 -25.73 -40.80 -15.01
N PHE A 18 -25.46 -40.81 -16.32
CA PHE A 18 -24.51 -39.88 -16.94
C PHE A 18 -24.94 -38.43 -16.76
N THR A 19 -26.22 -38.11 -16.93
CA THR A 19 -26.76 -36.76 -16.75
C THR A 19 -26.62 -36.30 -15.30
N LEU A 20 -26.84 -37.19 -14.33
CA LEU A 20 -26.64 -36.89 -12.92
C LEU A 20 -25.18 -36.59 -12.62
N ILE A 21 -24.26 -37.44 -13.11
CA ILE A 21 -22.81 -37.26 -12.92
C ILE A 21 -22.34 -35.93 -13.55
N THR A 22 -22.75 -35.64 -14.79
CA THR A 22 -22.37 -34.39 -15.47
C THR A 22 -22.96 -33.16 -14.80
N THR A 23 -24.19 -33.25 -14.28
CA THR A 23 -24.82 -32.16 -13.51
C THR A 23 -24.06 -31.88 -12.22
N VAL A 24 -23.71 -32.93 -11.45
CA VAL A 24 -22.91 -32.79 -10.23
C VAL A 24 -21.53 -32.21 -10.54
N ALA A 25 -20.86 -32.71 -11.60
CA ALA A 25 -19.56 -32.20 -12.03
C ALA A 25 -19.64 -30.71 -12.42
N ASN A 26 -20.70 -30.29 -13.14
CA ASN A 26 -20.90 -28.89 -13.53
C ASN A 26 -21.14 -27.98 -12.30
N ILE A 27 -21.90 -28.46 -11.31
CA ILE A 27 -22.12 -27.71 -10.06
C ILE A 27 -20.81 -27.56 -9.27
N LEU A 28 -20.02 -28.63 -9.16
CA LEU A 28 -18.71 -28.59 -8.49
C LEU A 28 -17.74 -27.67 -9.23
N LEU A 29 -17.74 -27.72 -10.56
CA LEU A 29 -16.91 -26.86 -11.40
C LEU A 29 -17.31 -25.40 -11.21
N TRP A 30 -18.61 -25.08 -11.23
CA TRP A 30 -19.11 -23.73 -10.96
C TRP A 30 -18.67 -23.19 -9.61
N ASN A 31 -18.81 -23.99 -8.55
CA ASN A 31 -18.40 -23.60 -7.20
C ASN A 31 -16.88 -23.36 -7.13
N THR A 32 -16.08 -24.24 -7.72
CA THR A 32 -14.63 -24.09 -7.78
C THR A 32 -14.25 -22.83 -8.55
N THR A 33 -14.82 -22.61 -9.73
CA THR A 33 -14.58 -21.41 -10.54
C THR A 33 -14.92 -20.14 -9.77
N ARG A 34 -16.04 -20.11 -9.05
CA ARG A 34 -16.43 -18.94 -8.23
C ARG A 34 -15.39 -18.63 -7.17
N GLN A 35 -14.88 -19.65 -6.48
CA GLN A 35 -13.81 -19.50 -5.47
C GLN A 35 -12.51 -19.03 -6.12
N THR A 36 -12.10 -19.61 -7.24
CA THR A 36 -10.89 -19.19 -7.98
C THR A 36 -10.98 -17.73 -8.44
N VAL A 37 -12.13 -17.29 -8.95
CA VAL A 37 -12.33 -15.89 -9.36
C VAL A 37 -12.20 -14.94 -8.17
N GLN A 38 -12.73 -15.30 -7.00
CA GLN A 38 -12.57 -14.49 -5.80
C GLN A 38 -11.10 -14.35 -5.39
N LEU A 39 -10.35 -15.46 -5.37
CA LEU A 39 -8.92 -15.44 -5.07
C LEU A 39 -8.13 -14.60 -6.08
N LEU A 40 -8.43 -14.71 -7.37
CA LEU A 40 -7.78 -13.91 -8.42
C LEU A 40 -8.08 -12.42 -8.25
N LEU A 41 -9.32 -12.06 -7.91
CA LEU A 41 -9.68 -10.66 -7.64
C LEU A 41 -8.93 -10.09 -6.43
N GLU A 42 -8.78 -10.88 -5.36
CA GLU A 42 -7.98 -10.49 -4.19
C GLU A 42 -6.50 -10.32 -4.56
N GLN A 43 -5.93 -11.24 -5.34
CA GLN A 43 -4.56 -11.14 -5.83
C GLN A 43 -4.32 -9.91 -6.70
N VAL A 44 -5.23 -9.62 -7.65
CA VAL A 44 -5.15 -8.42 -8.51
C VAL A 44 -5.21 -7.15 -7.67
N ARG A 45 -6.13 -7.07 -6.69
CA ARG A 45 -6.21 -5.93 -5.77
C ARG A 45 -4.92 -5.74 -4.98
N HIS A 46 -4.37 -6.81 -4.43
CA HIS A 46 -3.13 -6.75 -3.67
C HIS A 46 -1.93 -6.35 -4.56
N GLN A 47 -1.87 -6.85 -5.80
CA GLN A 47 -0.84 -6.45 -6.77
C GLN A 47 -0.93 -4.97 -7.14
N ILE A 48 -2.13 -4.43 -7.36
CA ILE A 48 -2.33 -2.99 -7.64
C ILE A 48 -1.87 -2.16 -6.43
N ALA A 49 -2.29 -2.55 -5.22
CA ALA A 49 -1.92 -1.86 -3.99
C ALA A 49 -0.40 -1.86 -3.75
N THR A 50 0.24 -3.00 -4.00
CA THR A 50 1.71 -3.15 -3.93
C THR A 50 2.40 -2.31 -4.99
N GLY A 51 1.90 -2.33 -6.24
CA GLY A 51 2.46 -1.55 -7.35
C GLY A 51 2.39 -0.04 -7.10
N TYR A 52 1.27 0.45 -6.56
CA TYR A 52 1.13 1.86 -6.18
C TYR A 52 2.11 2.25 -5.08
N SER A 53 2.25 1.42 -4.03
CA SER A 53 3.22 1.67 -2.96
C SER A 53 4.67 1.68 -3.48
N GLN A 54 5.03 0.72 -4.33
CA GLN A 54 6.35 0.66 -4.95
C GLN A 54 6.64 1.87 -5.86
N ALA A 55 5.65 2.34 -6.63
CA ALA A 55 5.82 3.53 -7.46
C ALA A 55 6.10 4.78 -6.62
N GLN A 56 5.33 4.97 -5.53
CA GLN A 56 5.56 6.05 -4.57
C GLN A 56 6.94 5.94 -3.91
N SER A 57 7.34 4.73 -3.47
CA SER A 57 8.67 4.49 -2.91
C SER A 57 9.77 4.89 -3.89
N ARG A 58 9.68 4.46 -5.16
CA ARG A 58 10.69 4.79 -6.19
C ARG A 58 10.80 6.29 -6.44
N ILE A 59 9.68 7.01 -6.48
CA ILE A 59 9.68 8.47 -6.63
C ILE A 59 10.37 9.13 -5.44
N ILE A 60 10.06 8.69 -4.22
CA ILE A 60 10.68 9.23 -3.00
C ILE A 60 12.17 8.88 -2.94
N ASP A 61 12.56 7.66 -3.33
CA ASP A 61 13.96 7.22 -3.38
C ASP A 61 14.76 8.04 -4.40
N ALA A 62 14.21 8.28 -5.60
CA ALA A 62 14.86 9.12 -6.62
C ALA A 62 15.04 10.57 -6.13
N HIS A 63 14.02 11.15 -5.47
CA HIS A 63 14.16 12.48 -4.85
C HIS A 63 15.20 12.49 -3.74
N ARG A 64 15.23 11.46 -2.88
CA ARG A 64 16.26 11.30 -1.83
C ARG A 64 17.65 11.29 -2.46
N GLU A 65 17.88 10.47 -3.48
CA GLU A 65 19.17 10.35 -4.15
C GLU A 65 19.63 11.69 -4.74
N LEU A 66 18.73 12.44 -5.38
CA LEU A 66 19.03 13.76 -5.92
C LEU A 66 19.43 14.75 -4.81
N PHE A 67 18.65 14.82 -3.73
CA PHE A 67 18.95 15.75 -2.64
C PHE A 67 20.24 15.37 -1.90
N LEU A 68 20.47 14.08 -1.67
CA LEU A 68 21.73 13.60 -1.08
C LEU A 68 22.92 13.85 -2.01
N ALA A 69 22.76 13.77 -3.33
CA ALA A 69 23.82 14.11 -4.27
C ALA A 69 24.20 15.60 -4.19
N ILE A 70 23.23 16.49 -3.96
CA ILE A 70 23.48 17.92 -3.73
C ILE A 70 24.15 18.13 -2.36
N LEU A 71 23.62 17.53 -1.29
CA LEU A 71 24.14 17.69 0.07
C LEU A 71 25.57 17.15 0.24
N ASN A 72 25.88 16.03 -0.40
CA ASN A 72 27.20 15.40 -0.33
C ASN A 72 28.25 16.10 -1.22
N ASN A 73 27.87 17.14 -1.97
CA ASN A 73 28.77 17.90 -2.82
C ASN A 73 28.74 19.39 -2.45
N PRO A 74 29.67 19.85 -1.58
CA PRO A 74 29.64 21.22 -1.06
C PRO A 74 29.64 22.31 -2.13
N SER A 75 30.37 22.13 -3.23
CA SER A 75 30.41 23.13 -4.31
C SER A 75 29.09 23.20 -5.10
N LEU A 76 28.41 22.06 -5.25
CA LEU A 76 27.09 22.00 -5.87
C LEU A 76 26.03 22.61 -4.95
N LEU A 77 26.07 22.32 -3.65
CA LEU A 77 25.20 22.93 -2.65
C LEU A 77 25.35 24.44 -2.63
N GLU A 78 26.58 24.96 -2.56
CA GLU A 78 26.87 26.39 -2.57
C GLU A 78 26.39 27.06 -3.87
N SER A 79 26.68 26.45 -5.03
CA SER A 79 26.24 26.98 -6.32
C SER A 79 24.71 26.99 -6.44
N PHE A 80 24.05 25.92 -6.00
CA PHE A 80 22.59 25.79 -6.05
C PHE A 80 21.89 26.78 -5.12
N THR A 81 22.35 26.87 -3.87
CA THR A 81 21.77 27.77 -2.86
C THR A 81 21.99 29.24 -3.23
N SER A 82 23.19 29.60 -3.69
CA SER A 82 23.51 30.94 -4.20
C SER A 82 22.64 31.33 -5.41
N ALA A 83 22.47 30.42 -6.39
CA ALA A 83 21.64 30.68 -7.56
C ALA A 83 20.15 30.87 -7.26
N ASN A 84 19.67 30.36 -6.12
CA ASN A 84 18.27 30.42 -5.71
C ASN A 84 18.02 31.35 -4.52
N ASP A 85 19.03 32.11 -4.08
CA ASP A 85 18.95 32.99 -2.89
C ASP A 85 18.50 32.25 -1.62
N LEU A 86 19.06 31.06 -1.38
CA LEU A 86 18.73 30.19 -0.26
C LEU A 86 19.88 30.16 0.76
N ASP A 87 19.54 30.08 2.04
CA ASP A 87 20.52 29.74 3.09
C ASP A 87 20.80 28.22 3.06
N PRO A 88 22.06 27.77 2.90
CA PRO A 88 22.38 26.35 2.77
C PRO A 88 21.94 25.50 3.96
N LYS A 89 22.13 26.01 5.19
CA LYS A 89 21.80 25.26 6.42
C LYS A 89 20.29 25.12 6.58
N THR A 90 19.54 26.19 6.34
CA THR A 90 18.09 26.18 6.40
C THR A 90 17.53 25.23 5.34
N TRP A 91 18.05 25.30 4.11
CA TRP A 91 17.63 24.41 3.03
C TRP A 91 17.90 22.94 3.35
N GLU A 92 19.08 22.61 3.87
CA GLU A 92 19.43 21.25 4.29
C GLU A 92 18.45 20.70 5.33
N ILE A 93 18.18 21.48 6.40
CA ILE A 93 17.24 21.09 7.45
C ILE A 93 15.83 20.86 6.88
N GLU A 94 15.38 21.72 5.98
CA GLU A 94 14.09 21.55 5.32
C GLU A 94 14.02 20.28 4.48
N LYS A 95 15.08 19.95 3.75
CA LYS A 95 15.12 18.74 2.92
C LYS A 95 15.20 17.47 3.75
N ILE A 96 15.90 17.49 4.87
CA ILE A 96 15.90 16.39 5.84
C ILE A 96 14.49 16.22 6.43
N ALA A 97 13.82 17.31 6.80
CA ALA A 97 12.45 17.25 7.31
C ALA A 97 11.47 16.70 6.27
N GLU A 98 11.54 17.17 5.02
CA GLU A 98 10.75 16.67 3.89
C GLU A 98 10.95 15.16 3.69
N PHE A 99 12.21 14.72 3.73
CA PHE A 99 12.56 13.30 3.60
C PHE A 99 11.92 12.45 4.70
N LEU A 100 12.00 12.88 5.95
CA LEU A 100 11.43 12.17 7.10
C LEU A 100 9.90 12.05 6.99
N ILE A 101 9.21 13.13 6.61
CA ILE A 101 7.75 13.12 6.39
C ILE A 101 7.39 12.13 5.27
N ASN A 102 8.18 12.11 4.19
CA ASN A 102 7.96 11.19 3.07
C ASN A 102 8.15 9.71 3.47
N GLN A 103 9.10 9.41 4.37
CA GLN A 103 9.24 8.05 4.93
C GLN A 103 8.00 7.65 5.74
N VAL A 104 7.46 8.57 6.53
CA VAL A 104 6.22 8.33 7.27
C VAL A 104 5.04 8.12 6.32
N LEU A 105 4.98 8.86 5.21
CA LEU A 105 3.96 8.65 4.17
C LEU A 105 4.04 7.24 3.56
N ILE A 106 5.24 6.74 3.24
CA ILE A 106 5.42 5.38 2.71
C ILE A 106 4.91 4.34 3.72
N GLY A 107 5.27 4.46 4.99
CA GLY A 107 4.80 3.54 6.03
C GLY A 107 3.27 3.55 6.17
N TYR A 108 2.65 4.72 6.12
CA TYR A 108 1.20 4.88 6.11
C TYR A 108 0.54 4.24 4.87
N LEU A 109 1.12 4.43 3.68
CA LEU A 109 0.63 3.80 2.45
C LEU A 109 0.77 2.27 2.51
N ASN A 110 1.86 1.75 3.05
CA ASN A 110 2.03 0.31 3.24
C ASN A 110 0.95 -0.28 4.15
N PHE A 111 0.58 0.42 5.22
CA PHE A 111 -0.50 -0.01 6.10
C PHE A 111 -1.86 0.03 5.41
N THR A 112 -2.22 1.17 4.83
CA THR A 112 -3.53 1.35 4.17
C THR A 112 -3.73 0.43 2.96
N ASN A 113 -2.65 0.00 2.32
CA ASN A 113 -2.64 -0.98 1.24
C ASN A 113 -2.62 -2.44 1.72
N GLY A 114 -2.63 -2.70 3.03
CA GLY A 114 -2.63 -4.03 3.61
C GLY A 114 -1.30 -4.79 3.44
N ILE A 115 -0.20 -4.08 3.21
CA ILE A 115 1.15 -4.66 3.07
C ILE A 115 1.74 -4.97 4.44
N ILE A 116 1.51 -4.09 5.43
CA ILE A 116 1.92 -4.32 6.83
C ILE A 116 0.70 -4.53 7.72
N SER A 117 0.83 -5.40 8.71
CA SER A 117 -0.23 -5.69 9.68
C SER A 117 -0.34 -4.60 10.76
N LEU A 118 -1.50 -4.54 11.44
CA LEU A 118 -1.77 -3.56 12.49
C LEU A 118 -0.70 -3.55 13.60
N ASN A 119 -0.23 -4.73 14.02
CA ASN A 119 0.81 -4.83 15.05
C ASN A 119 2.11 -4.12 14.65
N HIS A 120 2.50 -4.21 13.37
CA HIS A 120 3.69 -3.51 12.86
C HIS A 120 3.41 -2.01 12.71
N PHE A 121 2.18 -1.65 12.36
CA PHE A 121 1.77 -0.26 12.22
C PHE A 121 1.80 0.50 13.56
N ASP A 122 1.46 -0.14 14.68
CA ASP A 122 1.57 0.49 15.99
C ASP A 122 3.03 0.80 16.38
N GLY A 123 3.96 -0.09 16.05
CA GLY A 123 5.40 0.19 16.20
C GLY A 123 5.84 1.36 15.32
N PHE A 124 5.45 1.34 14.05
CA PHE A 124 5.70 2.43 13.11
C PHE A 124 5.13 3.78 13.58
N LYS A 125 3.93 3.81 14.17
CA LYS A 125 3.34 5.04 14.72
C LYS A 125 4.20 5.65 15.83
N ARG A 126 4.82 4.82 16.67
CA ARG A 126 5.73 5.30 17.72
C ARG A 126 6.97 5.96 17.11
N ASP A 127 7.62 5.29 16.15
CA ASP A 127 8.79 5.84 15.47
C ASP A 127 8.44 7.13 14.71
N ALA A 128 7.25 7.16 14.09
CA ALA A 128 6.75 8.34 13.40
C ALA A 128 6.47 9.50 14.38
N ARG A 129 5.97 9.24 15.60
CA ARG A 129 5.83 10.28 16.63
C ARG A 129 7.17 10.87 17.03
N ASP A 130 8.20 10.04 17.18
CA ASP A 130 9.55 10.52 17.49
C ASP A 130 10.09 11.42 16.38
N VAL A 131 9.85 11.07 15.11
CA VAL A 131 10.16 11.93 13.96
C VAL A 131 9.42 13.26 14.01
N PHE A 132 8.12 13.26 14.32
CA PHE A 132 7.32 14.47 14.45
C PHE A 132 7.54 15.21 15.78
N ALA A 133 8.36 14.68 16.69
CA ALA A 133 8.78 15.39 17.90
C ALA A 133 9.85 16.46 17.59
N TYR A 134 10.59 16.32 16.48
CA TYR A 134 11.55 17.32 16.03
C TYR A 134 10.85 18.59 15.56
N GLU A 135 11.30 19.74 16.09
CA GLU A 135 10.71 21.05 15.75
C GLU A 135 10.79 21.36 14.25
N SER A 136 11.93 21.09 13.62
CA SER A 136 12.12 21.28 12.18
C SER A 136 11.11 20.51 11.35
N VAL A 137 10.80 19.27 11.74
CA VAL A 137 9.80 18.43 11.07
C VAL A 137 8.40 19.01 11.26
N ARG A 138 8.02 19.42 12.48
CA ARG A 138 6.71 20.05 12.71
C ARG A 138 6.53 21.35 11.93
N GLN A 139 7.52 22.23 11.97
CA GLN A 139 7.49 23.50 11.25
C GLN A 139 7.39 23.29 9.73
N HIS A 140 8.15 22.32 9.20
CA HIS A 140 8.07 21.97 7.79
C HIS A 140 6.68 21.38 7.45
N TRP A 141 6.17 20.45 8.26
CA TRP A 141 4.84 19.86 8.10
C TRP A 141 3.74 20.92 8.01
N HIS A 142 3.73 21.91 8.91
CA HIS A 142 2.72 22.97 8.87
C HIS A 142 2.69 23.75 7.55
N ARG A 143 3.83 23.89 6.87
CA ARG A 143 3.94 24.53 5.55
C ARG A 143 3.48 23.61 4.42
N VAL A 144 3.83 22.32 4.46
CA VAL A 144 3.61 21.39 3.34
C VAL A 144 2.36 20.52 3.45
N ARG A 145 1.68 20.48 4.60
CA ARG A 145 0.51 19.60 4.84
C ARG A 145 -0.62 19.71 3.82
N VAL A 146 -0.72 20.81 3.08
CA VAL A 146 -1.74 21.05 2.05
C VAL A 146 -1.50 20.28 0.76
N VAL A 147 -0.26 19.83 0.50
CA VAL A 147 0.05 19.04 -0.71
C VAL A 147 -0.15 17.54 -0.49
N HIS A 148 -0.37 17.11 0.75
CA HIS A 148 -0.63 15.71 1.09
C HIS A 148 -2.12 15.38 1.05
N SER A 149 -2.44 14.09 0.92
CA SER A 149 -3.82 13.62 0.93
C SER A 149 -4.51 13.89 2.28
N ASP A 150 -5.82 14.11 2.25
CA ASP A 150 -6.62 14.36 3.46
C ASP A 150 -6.57 13.21 4.47
N SER A 151 -6.39 11.97 4.00
CA SER A 151 -6.28 10.80 4.86
C SER A 151 -4.94 10.78 5.61
N PHE A 152 -3.84 11.06 4.91
CA PHE A 152 -2.52 11.16 5.53
C PHE A 152 -2.43 12.36 6.47
N ARG A 153 -2.96 13.51 6.06
CA ARG A 153 -3.01 14.72 6.91
C ARG A 153 -3.71 14.44 8.23
N ARG A 154 -4.89 13.82 8.19
CA ARG A 154 -5.62 13.44 9.40
C ARG A 154 -4.84 12.45 10.26
N PHE A 155 -4.17 11.47 9.66
CA PHE A 155 -3.30 10.55 10.40
C PHE A 155 -2.19 11.30 11.15
N VAL A 156 -1.47 12.20 10.48
CA VAL A 156 -0.42 12.99 11.13
C VAL A 156 -0.99 13.88 12.24
N GLU A 157 -2.05 14.63 11.96
CA GLU A 157 -2.61 15.60 12.92
C GLU A 157 -3.29 14.92 14.12
N MET A 158 -3.92 13.77 13.93
CA MET A 158 -4.72 13.10 14.97
C MET A 158 -3.99 11.96 15.68
N GLU A 159 -2.98 11.34 15.05
CA GLU A 159 -2.29 10.19 15.65
C GLU A 159 -0.81 10.43 15.94
N LEU A 160 -0.15 11.36 15.24
CA LEU A 160 1.29 11.64 15.42
C LEU A 160 1.56 12.92 16.20
N LEU A 161 0.82 13.98 15.90
CA LEU A 161 0.93 15.28 16.56
C LEU A 161 -0.04 15.45 17.72
N TRP A 162 -0.96 14.51 17.90
CA TRP A 162 -1.84 14.49 19.05
C TRP A 162 -1.00 14.21 20.30
N GLU A 163 -0.76 15.26 21.08
CA GLU A 163 -0.25 15.11 22.43
C GLU A 163 -1.22 14.21 23.19
N ASP A 164 -0.74 13.05 23.66
CA ASP A 164 -1.46 12.28 24.66
C ASP A 164 -1.85 13.28 25.76
N GLY A 165 -3.16 13.56 25.85
CA GLY A 165 -3.67 14.55 26.77
C GLY A 165 -3.16 14.23 28.18
N LYS A 166 -2.66 15.27 28.84
CA LYS A 166 -2.52 15.43 30.30
C LYS A 166 -2.82 14.19 31.16
#